data_AF-A0A9C9T9K1-F1
#
_entry.id   AF-A0A9C9T9K1-F1
#
_cell.length_a   1.000
_cell.length_b   1.000
_cell.length_c   1.000
_cell.angle_alpha   90.00
_cell.angle_beta   90.00
_cell.angle_gamma   90.00
#
_symmetry.space_group_name_H-M   'P 1'
#
loop_
_entity.id
_entity.type
_entity.pdbx_description
1 polymer ?
#
loop_
_entity_poly.entity_id
_entity_poly.type
_entity_poly.pdbx_seq_one_letter_code
_entity_poly.pdbx_strand_id
1 'polypeptide(L)'
;CPGCACGRFVEISNILFIHFLMDQETQTVAPLATPFDETVIGAERVAMAQQGKASVFELEIFAPIIAYIRSQQQSAGMPESAAVIADHLRALLFLTADGAPTPGKGGRARIMRLLIRGVLTHKKVLNIADPDFISRLVDVAVAHYRVRYPDLEQSCARLLGYFKRERPRFERTLTRGYRELDRRLTKTNSSAMKGPAALALVKEHGMPLPLVEKALNERGVTLDRADYQQSYDLWRQVIVGA
;
A
#
# COMPACT_ATOMS: atom_id res chain seq x y z
N CYS A 1 -1.38 -18.49 -18.94
CA CYS A 1 0.10 -18.49 -18.89
C CYS A 1 0.57 -18.18 -17.47
N PRO A 2 1.75 -18.68 -17.05
CA PRO A 2 2.51 -18.08 -15.95
C PRO A 2 2.64 -16.56 -16.20
N GLY A 3 2.35 -15.73 -15.20
CA GLY A 3 2.28 -14.26 -15.35
C GLY A 3 0.89 -13.68 -15.69
N CYS A 4 -0.16 -14.50 -15.76
CA CYS A 4 -1.54 -14.00 -15.84
C CYS A 4 -1.89 -13.16 -14.60
N ALA A 5 -2.48 -11.97 -14.80
CA ALA A 5 -2.98 -11.12 -13.71
C ALA A 5 -4.12 -11.77 -12.89
N CYS A 6 -4.65 -12.90 -13.35
CA CYS A 6 -5.71 -13.66 -12.70
C CYS A 6 -5.29 -14.39 -11.40
N GLY A 7 -4.01 -14.36 -11.01
CA GLY A 7 -3.56 -14.96 -9.75
C GLY A 7 -3.51 -16.50 -9.73
N ARG A 8 -3.82 -17.17 -10.85
CA ARG A 8 -3.79 -18.65 -10.96
C ARG A 8 -2.40 -19.24 -10.78
N PHE A 9 -1.37 -18.57 -11.28
CA PHE A 9 0.03 -19.01 -11.16
C PHE A 9 0.73 -18.07 -10.20
N VAL A 10 1.01 -18.57 -8.99
CA VAL A 10 1.70 -17.83 -7.94
C VAL A 10 3.12 -18.33 -7.84
N GLU A 11 4.08 -17.40 -7.93
CA GLU A 11 5.49 -17.69 -7.69
C GLU A 11 5.71 -17.99 -6.20
N ILE A 12 6.17 -19.20 -5.88
CA ILE A 12 6.45 -19.65 -4.50
C ILE A 12 7.92 -19.47 -4.14
N SER A 13 8.81 -19.71 -5.10
CA SER A 13 10.26 -19.70 -4.94
C SER A 13 10.93 -19.13 -6.17
N ASN A 14 12.03 -18.41 -5.96
CA ASN A 14 12.97 -17.96 -6.98
C ASN A 14 14.37 -18.50 -6.65
N ILE A 15 15.00 -19.18 -7.62
CA ILE A 15 16.37 -19.70 -7.49
C ILE A 15 17.23 -18.86 -8.42
N LEU A 16 18.12 -18.07 -7.84
CA LEU A 16 19.00 -17.15 -8.52
C LEU A 16 20.39 -17.78 -8.65
N PHE A 17 20.90 -17.86 -9.87
CA PHE A 17 22.28 -18.27 -10.16
C PHE A 17 23.13 -17.01 -10.31
N ILE A 18 23.86 -16.64 -9.25
CA ILE A 18 24.61 -15.38 -9.18
C ILE A 18 26.02 -15.59 -9.72
N HIS A 19 26.19 -15.29 -11.00
CA HIS A 19 27.43 -15.52 -11.74
C HIS A 19 28.20 -14.25 -12.09
N PHE A 20 27.52 -13.09 -12.08
CA PHE A 20 28.07 -11.84 -12.58
C PHE A 20 27.83 -10.71 -11.60
N LEU A 21 28.80 -9.80 -11.54
CA LEU A 21 28.68 -8.52 -10.84
C LEU A 21 28.51 -7.41 -11.89
N MET A 22 27.51 -6.57 -11.68
CA MET A 22 27.33 -5.33 -12.45
C MET A 22 27.94 -4.18 -11.67
N ASP A 23 28.94 -3.53 -12.26
CA ASP A 23 29.49 -2.30 -11.74
C ASP A 23 28.52 -1.15 -12.04
N GLN A 24 28.04 -0.45 -11.01
CA GLN A 24 26.98 0.55 -11.19
C GLN A 24 27.46 1.84 -11.84
N GLU A 25 28.74 2.18 -11.72
CA GLU A 25 29.30 3.43 -12.27
C GLU A 25 29.61 3.27 -13.76
N THR A 26 30.25 2.15 -14.12
CA THR A 26 30.68 1.84 -15.48
C THR A 26 29.62 1.08 -16.28
N GLN A 27 28.57 0.56 -15.62
CA GLN A 27 27.54 -0.32 -16.19
C GLN A 27 28.13 -1.59 -16.83
N THR A 28 29.36 -1.96 -16.47
CA THR A 28 30.02 -3.16 -16.98
C THR A 28 29.61 -4.39 -16.19
N VAL A 29 29.61 -5.54 -16.87
CA VAL A 29 29.25 -6.83 -16.26
C VAL A 29 30.47 -7.74 -16.33
N ALA A 30 30.95 -8.18 -15.17
CA ALA A 30 32.10 -9.06 -15.04
C ALA A 30 31.73 -10.34 -14.28
N PRO A 31 32.36 -11.49 -14.60
CA PRO A 31 32.12 -12.72 -13.86
C PRO A 31 32.60 -12.61 -12.41
N LEU A 32 31.86 -13.20 -11.49
CA LEU A 32 32.28 -13.35 -10.10
C LEU A 32 33.42 -14.36 -10.00
N ALA A 33 34.42 -14.07 -9.16
CA ALA A 33 35.50 -15.01 -8.86
C ALA A 33 35.00 -16.30 -8.22
N THR A 34 33.87 -16.24 -7.49
CA THR A 34 33.22 -17.38 -6.87
C THR A 34 31.71 -17.25 -7.06
N PRO A 35 31.16 -17.84 -8.13
CA PRO A 35 29.71 -17.91 -8.33
C PRO A 35 29.01 -18.64 -7.19
N PHE A 36 27.77 -18.27 -6.91
CA PHE A 36 26.95 -18.91 -5.89
C PHE A 36 25.47 -18.85 -6.27
N ASP A 37 24.67 -19.66 -5.58
CA ASP A 37 23.23 -19.71 -5.78
C ASP A 37 22.51 -19.12 -4.57
N GLU A 38 21.43 -18.38 -4.81
CA GLU A 38 20.56 -17.83 -3.78
C GLU A 38 19.13 -18.31 -4.02
N THR A 39 18.52 -18.92 -2.99
CA THR A 39 17.11 -19.33 -3.05
C THR A 39 16.28 -18.42 -2.16
N VAL A 40 15.28 -17.77 -2.75
CA VAL A 40 14.31 -16.92 -2.04
C VAL A 40 12.95 -17.60 -2.08
N ILE A 41 12.36 -17.87 -0.91
CA ILE A 41 11.06 -18.53 -0.78
C ILE A 41 10.09 -17.61 -0.03
N GLY A 42 8.89 -17.41 -0.60
CA GLY A 42 7.84 -16.64 0.06
C GLY A 42 7.11 -17.48 1.11
N ALA A 43 7.48 -17.33 2.39
CA ALA A 43 6.93 -18.14 3.48
C ALA A 43 5.38 -18.12 3.54
N GLU A 44 4.76 -16.94 3.44
CA GLU A 44 3.30 -16.83 3.43
C GLU A 44 2.68 -17.47 2.19
N ARG A 45 3.35 -17.45 1.03
CA ARG A 45 2.84 -18.11 -0.18
C ARG A 45 2.92 -19.63 -0.09
N VAL A 46 3.99 -20.15 0.52
CA VAL A 46 4.09 -21.59 0.85
C VAL A 46 2.97 -21.98 1.81
N ALA A 47 2.76 -21.23 2.89
CA ALA A 47 1.69 -21.50 3.84
C ALA A 47 0.30 -21.44 3.18
N MET A 48 0.06 -20.44 2.32
CA MET A 48 -1.18 -20.29 1.56
C MET A 48 -1.43 -21.51 0.67
N ALA A 49 -0.41 -21.99 -0.06
CA ALA A 49 -0.51 -23.17 -0.89
C ALA A 49 -0.76 -24.45 -0.06
N GLN A 50 -0.03 -24.64 1.04
CA GLN A 50 -0.19 -25.79 1.93
C GLN A 50 -1.57 -25.84 2.60
N GLN A 51 -2.12 -24.68 2.96
CA GLN A 51 -3.43 -24.57 3.62
C GLN A 51 -4.60 -24.48 2.63
N GLY A 52 -4.34 -24.54 1.31
CA GLY A 52 -5.38 -24.43 0.28
C GLY A 52 -6.14 -23.10 0.27
N LYS A 53 -5.48 -22.01 0.68
CA LYS A 53 -6.06 -20.67 0.73
C LYS A 53 -5.92 -19.95 -0.60
N ALA A 54 -6.87 -19.07 -0.94
CA ALA A 54 -6.82 -18.31 -2.19
C ALA A 54 -5.96 -17.04 -2.08
N SER A 55 -5.65 -16.62 -0.85
CA SER A 55 -4.89 -15.41 -0.56
C SER A 55 -4.04 -15.55 0.70
N VAL A 56 -2.88 -14.90 0.72
CA VAL A 56 -2.03 -14.81 1.93
C VAL A 56 -2.76 -14.12 3.09
N PHE A 57 -3.76 -13.28 2.81
CA PHE A 57 -4.55 -12.58 3.84
C PHE A 57 -5.62 -13.47 4.49
N GLU A 58 -5.80 -14.71 4.02
CA GLU A 58 -6.64 -15.72 4.67
C GLU A 58 -5.85 -16.59 5.67
N LEU A 59 -4.54 -16.38 5.77
CA LEU A 59 -3.68 -17.05 6.75
C LEU A 59 -3.98 -16.54 8.16
N GLU A 60 -3.77 -17.42 9.13
CA GLU A 60 -3.99 -17.15 10.55
C GLU A 60 -3.20 -15.94 11.06
N ILE A 61 -2.03 -15.68 10.48
CA ILE A 61 -1.17 -14.53 10.82
C ILE A 61 -1.80 -13.16 10.50
N PHE A 62 -2.81 -13.12 9.63
CA PHE A 62 -3.56 -11.91 9.31
C PHE A 62 -4.96 -11.91 9.94
N ALA A 63 -5.47 -13.07 10.37
CA ALA A 63 -6.86 -13.24 10.74
C ALA A 63 -7.34 -12.28 11.85
N PRO A 64 -6.62 -12.06 12.97
CA PRO A 64 -7.09 -11.14 14.03
C PRO A 64 -7.15 -9.69 13.55
N ILE A 65 -6.17 -9.27 12.76
CA ILE A 65 -6.08 -7.90 12.24
C ILE A 65 -7.20 -7.67 11.22
N ILE A 66 -7.38 -8.58 10.26
CA ILE A 66 -8.45 -8.50 9.25
C ILE A 66 -9.83 -8.54 9.91
N ALA A 67 -10.04 -9.42 10.90
CA ALA A 67 -11.30 -9.51 11.64
C ALA A 67 -11.62 -8.19 12.35
N TYR A 68 -10.64 -7.59 13.03
CA TYR A 68 -10.83 -6.29 13.67
C TYR A 68 -11.19 -5.20 12.65
N ILE A 69 -10.48 -5.09 11.53
CA ILE A 69 -10.79 -4.11 10.47
C ILE A 69 -12.22 -4.30 9.93
N ARG A 70 -12.59 -5.55 9.63
CA ARG A 70 -13.92 -5.90 9.12
C ARG A 70 -15.03 -5.64 10.13
N SER A 71 -14.76 -5.74 11.43
CA SER A 71 -15.75 -5.41 12.47
C SER A 71 -16.09 -3.92 12.55
N GLN A 72 -15.19 -3.06 12.04
CA GLN A 72 -15.33 -1.60 12.10
C GLN A 72 -15.79 -0.99 10.77
N GLN A 73 -15.73 -1.76 9.67
CA GLN A 73 -16.09 -1.26 8.35
C GLN A 73 -17.59 -1.00 8.23
N GLN A 74 -17.96 0.07 7.53
CA GLN A 74 -19.36 0.42 7.24
C GLN A 74 -19.71 0.32 5.76
N SER A 75 -18.69 0.14 4.91
CA SER A 75 -18.84 -0.05 3.47
C SER A 75 -18.29 -1.41 3.06
N ALA A 76 -19.06 -2.13 2.24
CA ALA A 76 -18.59 -3.35 1.59
C ALA A 76 -17.80 -3.07 0.29
N GLY A 77 -17.60 -1.80 -0.07
CA GLY A 77 -17.27 -1.37 -1.43
C GLY A 77 -15.87 -1.68 -1.96
N MET A 78 -14.94 -2.18 -1.14
CA MET A 78 -13.58 -2.56 -1.60
C MET A 78 -13.01 -3.70 -0.73
N PRO A 79 -13.20 -4.97 -1.15
CA PRO A 79 -12.81 -6.13 -0.34
C PRO A 79 -11.30 -6.19 -0.05
N GLU A 80 -10.45 -5.63 -0.92
CA GLU A 80 -9.01 -5.57 -0.73
C GLU A 80 -8.55 -4.54 0.32
N SER A 81 -9.40 -3.59 0.71
CA SER A 81 -9.00 -2.50 1.61
C SER A 81 -8.53 -3.00 2.97
N ALA A 82 -9.18 -4.05 3.51
CA ALA A 82 -8.76 -4.65 4.77
C ALA A 82 -7.36 -5.29 4.65
N ALA A 83 -7.08 -5.96 3.52
CA ALA A 83 -5.77 -6.54 3.23
C ALA A 83 -4.68 -5.47 3.12
N VAL A 84 -4.95 -4.35 2.43
CA VAL A 84 -3.99 -3.24 2.33
C VAL A 84 -3.70 -2.62 3.69
N ILE A 85 -4.72 -2.38 4.52
CA ILE A 85 -4.50 -1.87 5.89
C ILE A 85 -3.65 -2.85 6.70
N ALA A 86 -3.96 -4.15 6.66
CA ALA A 86 -3.25 -5.17 7.43
C ALA A 86 -1.77 -5.28 7.00
N ASP A 87 -1.52 -5.32 5.69
CA ASP A 87 -0.17 -5.34 5.11
C ASP A 87 0.65 -4.10 5.53
N HIS A 88 0.08 -2.91 5.30
CA HIS A 88 0.78 -1.67 5.61
C HIS A 88 1.01 -1.50 7.11
N LEU A 89 0.06 -1.91 7.95
CA LEU A 89 0.21 -1.91 9.40
C LEU A 89 1.35 -2.83 9.83
N ARG A 90 1.40 -4.06 9.29
CA ARG A 90 2.47 -5.02 9.59
C ARG A 90 3.82 -4.42 9.21
N ALA A 91 3.95 -3.89 7.99
CA ALA A 91 5.17 -3.23 7.53
C ALA A 91 5.56 -2.06 8.45
N LEU A 92 4.60 -1.20 8.81
CA LEU A 92 4.84 -0.07 9.70
C LEU A 92 5.28 -0.50 11.09
N LEU A 93 4.73 -1.59 11.63
CA LEU A 93 5.06 -2.10 12.96
C LEU A 93 6.53 -2.53 13.00
N PHE A 94 6.96 -3.39 12.06
CA PHE A 94 8.34 -3.86 11.97
C PHE A 94 9.33 -2.75 11.60
N LEU A 95 9.02 -1.92 10.60
CA LEU A 95 9.87 -0.79 10.23
C LEU A 95 10.03 0.18 11.40
N THR A 96 8.95 0.43 12.13
CA THR A 96 9.02 1.30 13.31
C THR A 96 9.85 0.64 14.40
N ALA A 97 9.73 -0.68 14.66
CA ALA A 97 10.57 -1.39 15.62
C ALA A 97 12.06 -1.27 15.28
N ASP A 98 12.42 -1.42 14.00
CA ASP A 98 13.79 -1.30 13.48
C ASP A 98 14.33 0.15 13.44
N GLY A 99 13.56 1.13 13.94
CA GLY A 99 14.01 2.51 14.07
C GLY A 99 13.81 3.36 12.80
N ALA A 100 12.89 2.98 11.90
CA ALA A 100 12.55 3.82 10.75
C ALA A 100 12.13 5.24 11.17
N PRO A 101 12.49 6.27 10.38
CA PRO A 101 12.27 7.66 10.76
C PRO A 101 10.79 8.07 10.69
N THR A 102 10.49 9.22 11.29
CA THR A 102 9.15 9.84 11.16
C THR A 102 8.78 10.11 9.68
N PRO A 103 7.49 10.08 9.31
CA PRO A 103 7.04 10.36 7.94
C PRO A 103 7.57 11.68 7.34
N GLY A 104 8.10 11.61 6.12
CA GLY A 104 8.86 12.68 5.47
C GLY A 104 8.82 12.64 3.95
N LYS A 105 9.58 13.53 3.28
CA LYS A 105 9.53 13.70 1.82
C LYS A 105 10.49 12.78 1.05
N GLY A 106 11.65 12.42 1.62
CA GLY A 106 12.70 11.66 0.94
C GLY A 106 13.06 10.35 1.64
N GLY A 107 13.71 9.45 0.90
CA GLY A 107 14.25 8.18 1.40
C GLY A 107 13.25 7.33 2.20
N ARG A 108 13.72 6.75 3.31
CA ARG A 108 12.90 5.92 4.22
C ARG A 108 11.69 6.66 4.79
N ALA A 109 11.85 7.96 5.06
CA ALA A 109 10.75 8.78 5.58
C ALA A 109 9.60 8.92 4.58
N ARG A 110 9.88 8.90 3.26
CA ARG A 110 8.86 8.85 2.21
C ARG A 110 8.10 7.54 2.23
N ILE A 111 8.77 6.41 2.42
CA ILE A 111 8.15 5.08 2.51
C ILE A 111 7.19 5.04 3.71
N MET A 112 7.65 5.49 4.89
CA MET A 112 6.81 5.58 6.09
C MET A 112 5.56 6.45 5.87
N ARG A 113 5.72 7.58 5.16
CA ARG A 113 4.58 8.43 4.77
C ARG A 113 3.59 7.69 3.87
N LEU A 114 4.08 6.97 2.85
CA LEU A 114 3.22 6.24 1.92
C LEU A 114 2.42 5.15 2.62
N LEU A 115 3.06 4.34 3.47
CA LEU A 115 2.39 3.28 4.22
C LEU A 115 1.34 3.84 5.19
N ILE A 116 1.67 4.88 5.96
CA ILE A 116 0.71 5.53 6.87
C ILE A 116 -0.47 6.11 6.11
N ARG A 117 -0.20 6.81 5.00
CA ARG A 117 -1.28 7.36 4.17
C ARG A 117 -2.11 6.25 3.54
N GLY A 118 -1.53 5.11 3.18
CA GLY A 118 -2.28 3.94 2.69
C GLY A 118 -3.27 3.42 3.74
N VAL A 119 -2.82 3.23 4.99
CA VAL A 119 -3.72 2.87 6.11
C VAL A 119 -4.85 3.89 6.28
N LEU A 120 -4.52 5.19 6.32
CA LEU A 120 -5.52 6.27 6.48
C LEU A 120 -6.46 6.38 5.28
N THR A 121 -5.98 6.07 4.07
CA THR A 121 -6.76 6.05 2.84
C THR A 121 -7.81 4.96 2.91
N HIS A 122 -7.38 3.74 3.17
CA HIS A 122 -8.29 2.59 3.21
C HIS A 122 -9.23 2.63 4.41
N LYS A 123 -8.84 3.25 5.54
CA LYS A 123 -9.76 3.60 6.63
C LYS A 123 -10.95 4.43 6.11
N LYS A 124 -10.66 5.46 5.31
CA LYS A 124 -11.68 6.35 4.71
C LYS A 124 -12.48 5.65 3.62
N VAL A 125 -11.85 4.78 2.82
CA VAL A 125 -12.54 3.96 1.82
C VAL A 125 -13.60 3.06 2.47
N LEU A 126 -13.24 2.40 3.57
CA LEU A 126 -14.12 1.51 4.34
C LEU A 126 -15.15 2.24 5.20
N ASN A 127 -15.19 3.59 5.16
CA ASN A 127 -16.04 4.43 6.00
C ASN A 127 -15.92 4.12 7.51
N ILE A 128 -14.71 3.81 7.99
CA ILE A 128 -14.49 3.55 9.42
C ILE A 128 -14.48 4.88 10.18
N ALA A 129 -15.54 5.12 10.95
CA ALA A 129 -15.75 6.37 11.69
C ALA A 129 -14.94 6.46 12.99
N ASP A 130 -14.65 5.31 13.63
CA ASP A 130 -14.01 5.27 14.96
C ASP A 130 -12.70 6.10 15.00
N PRO A 131 -12.60 7.13 15.86
CA PRO A 131 -11.39 7.94 16.01
C PRO A 131 -10.21 7.14 16.58
N ASP A 132 -10.49 6.13 17.40
CA ASP A 132 -9.53 5.26 18.10
C ASP A 132 -9.19 3.99 17.30
N PHE A 133 -9.75 3.84 16.10
CA PHE A 133 -9.51 2.69 15.24
C PHE A 133 -8.02 2.36 15.08
N ILE A 134 -7.17 3.38 14.89
CA ILE A 134 -5.74 3.17 14.66
C ILE A 134 -5.02 2.69 15.92
N SER A 135 -5.34 3.22 17.10
CA SER A 135 -4.73 2.75 18.35
C SER A 135 -5.12 1.32 18.63
N ARG A 136 -6.42 1.01 18.59
CA ARG A 136 -6.92 -0.36 18.80
C ARG A 136 -6.40 -1.35 17.77
N LEU A 137 -6.27 -0.93 16.50
CA LEU A 137 -5.68 -1.75 15.44
C LEU A 137 -4.21 -2.10 15.73
N VAL A 138 -3.42 -1.13 16.20
CA VAL A 138 -2.03 -1.35 16.63
C VAL A 138 -1.99 -2.31 17.82
N ASP A 139 -2.86 -2.14 18.81
CA ASP A 139 -2.94 -3.02 19.99
C ASP A 139 -3.24 -4.47 19.58
N VAL A 140 -4.21 -4.68 18.68
CA VAL A 140 -4.54 -6.01 18.14
C VAL A 140 -3.34 -6.63 17.43
N ALA A 141 -2.63 -5.87 16.59
CA ALA A 141 -1.47 -6.37 15.88
C ALA A 141 -0.31 -6.73 16.83
N VAL A 142 -0.04 -5.89 17.82
CA VAL A 142 1.05 -6.12 18.78
C VAL A 142 0.74 -7.33 19.66
N ALA A 143 -0.49 -7.44 20.16
CA ALA A 143 -0.93 -8.61 20.92
C ALA A 143 -0.79 -9.91 20.11
N HIS A 144 -1.01 -9.85 18.79
CA HIS A 144 -0.84 -10.98 17.90
C HIS A 144 0.63 -11.39 17.72
N TYR A 145 1.55 -10.42 17.58
CA TYR A 145 2.96 -10.70 17.30
C TYR A 145 3.87 -10.81 18.54
N ARG A 146 3.44 -10.34 19.73
CA ARG A 146 4.30 -10.19 20.92
C ARG A 146 5.03 -11.45 21.36
N VAL A 147 4.43 -12.64 21.17
CA VAL A 147 5.04 -13.91 21.61
C VAL A 147 6.32 -14.19 20.83
N ARG A 148 6.34 -13.86 19.53
CA ARG A 148 7.51 -14.06 18.67
C ARG A 148 8.42 -12.85 18.62
N TYR A 149 7.85 -11.65 18.77
CA TYR A 149 8.53 -10.36 18.64
C TYR A 149 8.17 -9.44 19.82
N PRO A 150 8.74 -9.68 21.02
CA PRO A 150 8.41 -8.92 22.23
C PRO A 150 8.76 -7.43 22.11
N ASP A 151 9.81 -7.09 21.35
CA ASP A 151 10.27 -5.71 21.19
C ASP A 151 9.30 -4.81 20.42
N LEU A 152 8.28 -5.37 19.75
CA LEU A 152 7.26 -4.60 19.03
C LEU A 152 6.45 -3.71 19.96
N GLU A 153 6.27 -4.09 21.23
CA GLU A 153 5.50 -3.30 22.19
C GLU A 153 6.11 -1.91 22.40
N GLN A 154 7.44 -1.82 22.43
CA GLN A 154 8.17 -0.56 22.59
C GLN A 154 7.98 0.38 21.38
N SER A 155 7.62 -0.18 20.22
CA SER A 155 7.42 0.58 18.98
C SER A 155 6.02 1.19 18.85
N CYS A 156 5.04 0.75 19.65
CA CYS A 156 3.63 1.16 19.55
C CYS A 156 3.46 2.66 19.72
N ALA A 157 3.99 3.21 20.82
CA ALA A 157 3.88 4.64 21.12
C ALA A 157 4.51 5.50 20.01
N ARG A 158 5.63 5.03 19.45
CA ARG A 158 6.32 5.68 18.33
C ARG A 158 5.47 5.67 17.06
N LEU A 159 4.90 4.51 16.70
CA LEU A 159 4.04 4.36 15.53
C LEU A 159 2.76 5.21 15.65
N LEU A 160 2.10 5.19 16.81
CA LEU A 160 0.93 6.04 17.07
C LEU A 160 1.29 7.53 17.00
N GLY A 161 2.47 7.92 17.46
CA GLY A 161 3.02 9.26 17.27
C GLY A 161 3.17 9.64 15.80
N TYR A 162 3.55 8.71 14.92
CA TYR A 162 3.65 8.94 13.48
C TYR A 162 2.28 9.18 12.85
N PHE A 163 1.28 8.36 13.17
CA PHE A 163 -0.10 8.56 12.75
C PHE A 163 -0.66 9.90 13.22
N LYS A 164 -0.44 10.26 14.49
CA LYS A 164 -0.91 11.52 15.09
C LYS A 164 -0.36 12.75 14.36
N ARG A 165 0.90 12.71 13.94
CA ARG A 165 1.54 13.82 13.19
C ARG A 165 1.13 13.89 11.73
N GLU A 166 0.96 12.74 11.08
CA GLU A 166 0.68 12.70 9.64
C GLU A 166 -0.81 12.91 9.31
N ARG A 167 -1.73 12.44 10.16
CA ARG A 167 -3.19 12.56 9.96
C ARG A 167 -3.65 13.98 9.57
N PRO A 168 -3.36 15.05 10.35
CA PRO A 168 -3.82 16.41 9.99
C PRO A 168 -3.12 16.99 8.76
N ARG A 169 -1.93 16.50 8.39
CA ARG A 169 -1.26 16.91 7.13
C ARG A 169 -1.96 16.27 5.94
N PHE A 170 -2.28 14.98 6.06
CA PHE A 170 -2.96 14.24 5.02
C PHE A 170 -4.40 14.73 4.83
N GLU A 171 -5.12 15.04 5.90
CA GLU A 171 -6.46 15.64 5.81
C GLU A 171 -6.45 16.97 5.04
N ARG A 172 -5.47 17.85 5.30
CA ARG A 172 -5.31 19.08 4.52
C ARG A 172 -5.03 18.82 3.04
N THR A 173 -4.24 17.79 2.72
CA THR A 173 -4.02 17.35 1.33
C THR A 173 -5.33 16.89 0.70
N LEU A 174 -6.08 16.01 1.38
CA LEU A 174 -7.36 15.50 0.87
C LEU A 174 -8.39 16.61 0.67
N THR A 175 -8.53 17.55 1.60
CA THR A 175 -9.44 18.69 1.45
C THR A 175 -9.15 19.49 0.18
N ARG A 176 -7.87 19.69 -0.16
CA ARG A 176 -7.49 20.36 -1.41
C ARG A 176 -7.79 19.48 -2.63
N GLY A 177 -7.51 18.18 -2.56
CA GLY A 177 -7.81 17.22 -3.61
C GLY A 177 -9.31 17.15 -3.93
N TYR A 178 -10.18 17.08 -2.93
CA TYR A 178 -11.63 17.07 -3.12
C TYR A 178 -12.14 18.36 -3.76
N ARG A 179 -11.64 19.53 -3.36
CA ARG A 179 -12.02 20.80 -4.01
C ARG A 179 -11.65 20.82 -5.49
N GLU A 180 -10.47 20.31 -5.81
CA GLU A 180 -10.03 20.23 -7.22
C GLU A 180 -10.85 19.22 -8.01
N LEU A 181 -11.17 18.07 -7.42
CA LEU A 181 -12.09 17.09 -8.00
C LEU A 181 -13.44 17.75 -8.33
N ASP A 182 -14.06 18.43 -7.37
CA ASP A 182 -15.35 19.11 -7.55
C ASP A 182 -15.27 20.19 -8.64
N ARG A 183 -14.17 20.96 -8.69
CA ARG A 183 -13.92 21.95 -9.75
C ARG A 183 -13.81 21.31 -11.14
N ARG A 184 -13.23 20.11 -11.25
CA ARG A 184 -13.12 19.39 -12.53
C ARG A 184 -14.47 18.82 -12.96
N LEU A 185 -15.21 18.23 -12.02
CA LEU A 185 -16.52 17.66 -12.31
C LEU A 185 -17.55 18.71 -12.70
N THR A 186 -17.54 19.91 -12.09
CA THR A 186 -18.45 21.00 -12.48
C THR A 186 -18.17 21.57 -13.87
N LYS A 187 -16.92 21.49 -14.35
CA LYS A 187 -16.55 21.97 -15.70
C LYS A 187 -16.86 20.96 -16.81
N THR A 188 -17.04 19.69 -16.46
CA THR A 188 -17.18 18.60 -17.42
C THR A 188 -18.50 17.90 -17.16
N ASN A 189 -19.52 18.16 -17.97
CA ASN A 189 -20.80 17.41 -17.97
C ASN A 189 -20.62 15.98 -18.53
N SER A 190 -19.55 15.29 -18.15
CA SER A 190 -19.24 13.93 -18.60
C SER A 190 -19.57 12.94 -17.49
N SER A 191 -20.20 11.83 -17.86
CA SER A 191 -20.41 10.67 -17.00
C SER A 191 -19.12 9.89 -16.69
N ALA A 192 -18.00 10.24 -17.36
CA ALA A 192 -16.70 9.61 -17.13
C ALA A 192 -15.57 10.63 -16.95
N MET A 193 -14.71 10.41 -15.95
CA MET A 193 -13.45 11.12 -15.77
C MET A 193 -12.34 10.44 -16.58
N LYS A 194 -11.59 11.27 -17.32
CA LYS A 194 -10.42 10.84 -18.10
C LYS A 194 -9.19 10.58 -17.22
N GLY A 195 -8.34 9.67 -17.67
CA GLY A 195 -7.11 9.23 -17.02
C GLY A 195 -6.17 10.36 -16.62
N PRO A 196 -5.82 11.31 -17.51
CA PRO A 196 -4.92 12.42 -17.17
C PRO A 196 -5.45 13.31 -16.04
N ALA A 197 -6.77 13.52 -15.97
CA ALA A 197 -7.38 14.32 -14.91
C ALA A 197 -7.31 13.60 -13.56
N ALA A 198 -7.58 12.30 -13.53
CA ALA A 198 -7.42 11.48 -12.33
C ALA A 198 -5.94 11.38 -11.91
N LEU A 199 -5.02 11.25 -12.87
CA LEU A 199 -3.58 11.22 -12.62
C LEU A 199 -3.09 12.53 -11.97
N ALA A 200 -3.58 13.68 -12.43
CA ALA A 200 -3.27 14.98 -11.82
C ALA A 200 -3.73 15.03 -10.35
N LEU A 201 -4.94 14.55 -10.03
CA LEU A 201 -5.41 14.45 -8.64
C LEU A 201 -4.47 13.60 -7.77
N VAL A 202 -3.97 12.49 -8.32
CA VAL A 202 -3.06 11.58 -7.61
C VAL A 202 -1.67 12.17 -7.43
N LYS A 203 -1.07 12.69 -8.51
CA LYS A 203 0.35 13.08 -8.52
C LYS A 203 0.58 14.52 -8.09
N GLU A 204 -0.27 15.44 -8.50
CA GLU A 204 -0.12 16.87 -8.21
C GLU A 204 -0.84 17.27 -6.92
N HIS A 205 -2.04 16.74 -6.71
CA HIS A 205 -2.86 17.09 -5.54
C HIS A 205 -2.75 16.08 -4.38
N GLY A 206 -2.04 14.96 -4.59
CA GLY A 206 -1.72 13.99 -3.55
C GLY A 206 -2.93 13.22 -3.01
N MET A 207 -4.02 13.13 -3.79
CA MET A 207 -5.22 12.39 -3.45
C MET A 207 -5.07 10.93 -3.91
N PRO A 208 -5.08 9.94 -3.00
CA PRO A 208 -4.90 8.55 -3.41
C PRO A 208 -6.01 8.07 -4.32
N LEU A 209 -5.65 7.27 -5.32
CA LEU A 209 -6.55 6.77 -6.35
C LEU A 209 -7.82 6.08 -5.78
N PRO A 210 -7.75 5.23 -4.73
CA PRO A 210 -8.97 4.64 -4.15
C PRO A 210 -9.98 5.66 -3.63
N LEU A 211 -9.51 6.81 -3.13
CA LEU A 211 -10.40 7.90 -2.71
C LEU A 211 -10.94 8.70 -3.89
N VAL A 212 -10.16 8.84 -4.96
CA VAL A 212 -10.65 9.47 -6.21
C VAL A 212 -11.82 8.65 -6.74
N GLU A 213 -11.66 7.33 -6.84
CA GLU A 213 -12.71 6.42 -7.33
C GLU A 213 -13.94 6.39 -6.45
N LYS A 214 -13.74 6.30 -5.12
CA LYS A 214 -14.86 6.38 -4.18
C LYS A 214 -15.65 7.67 -4.39
N ALA A 215 -14.97 8.81 -4.51
CA ALA A 215 -15.61 10.10 -4.68
C ALA A 215 -16.31 10.29 -6.04
N LEU A 216 -15.75 9.70 -7.10
CA LEU A 216 -16.36 9.66 -8.42
C LEU A 216 -17.63 8.79 -8.40
N ASN A 217 -17.54 7.59 -7.82
CA ASN A 217 -18.67 6.66 -7.70
C ASN A 217 -19.82 7.28 -6.88
N GLU A 218 -19.52 7.96 -5.77
CA GLU A 218 -20.51 8.70 -4.97
C GLU A 218 -21.24 9.81 -5.75
N ARG A 219 -20.66 10.30 -6.85
CA ARG A 219 -21.23 11.32 -7.74
C ARG A 219 -21.79 10.73 -9.05
N GLY A 220 -21.84 9.40 -9.17
CA GLY A 220 -22.32 8.73 -10.39
C GLY A 220 -21.39 8.90 -11.60
N VAL A 221 -20.11 9.20 -11.37
CA VAL A 221 -19.09 9.36 -12.43
C VAL A 221 -18.18 8.13 -12.42
N THR A 222 -17.89 7.57 -13.59
CA THR A 222 -16.95 6.45 -13.72
C THR A 222 -15.53 6.94 -14.02
N LEU A 223 -14.51 6.24 -13.54
CA LEU A 223 -13.13 6.45 -13.99
C LEU A 223 -12.84 5.56 -15.20
N ASP A 224 -12.35 6.14 -16.30
CA ASP A 224 -11.76 5.36 -17.39
C ASP A 224 -10.42 4.77 -16.92
N ARG A 225 -10.48 3.51 -16.46
CA ARG A 225 -9.34 2.79 -15.89
C ARG A 225 -8.23 2.53 -16.91
N ALA A 226 -8.61 2.25 -18.16
CA ALA A 226 -7.64 1.97 -19.22
C ALA A 226 -6.85 3.23 -19.57
N ASP A 227 -7.56 4.36 -19.74
CA ASP A 227 -6.96 5.67 -19.97
C ASP A 227 -6.09 6.12 -18.79
N TYR A 228 -6.53 5.88 -17.55
CA TYR A 228 -5.71 6.13 -16.36
C TYR A 228 -4.42 5.30 -16.35
N GLN A 229 -4.52 4.00 -16.64
CA GLN A 229 -3.35 3.11 -16.65
C GLN A 229 -2.35 3.54 -17.71
N GLN A 230 -2.81 3.84 -18.93
CA GLN A 230 -1.97 4.36 -20.00
C GLN A 230 -1.28 5.68 -19.59
N SER A 231 -2.03 6.62 -19.03
CA SER A 231 -1.50 7.89 -18.53
C SER A 231 -0.45 7.68 -17.44
N TYR A 232 -0.68 6.73 -16.55
CA TYR A 232 0.22 6.38 -15.45
C TYR A 232 1.53 5.77 -15.96
N ASP A 233 1.46 4.88 -16.96
CA ASP A 233 2.64 4.26 -17.54
C ASP A 233 3.51 5.27 -18.32
N LEU A 234 2.89 6.20 -19.05
CA LEU A 234 3.58 7.33 -19.66
C LEU A 234 4.28 8.21 -18.61
N TRP A 235 3.57 8.57 -17.53
CA TRP A 235 4.16 9.34 -16.43
C TRP A 235 5.34 8.62 -15.78
N ARG A 236 5.26 7.29 -15.61
CA ARG A 236 6.36 6.48 -15.08
C ARG A 236 7.59 6.51 -15.99
N GLN A 237 7.40 6.38 -17.30
CA GLN A 237 8.50 6.42 -18.26
C GLN A 237 9.23 7.77 -18.22
N VAL A 238 8.49 8.88 -18.14
CA VAL A 238 9.07 10.23 -18.05
C VAL A 238 9.86 10.43 -16.76
N ILE A 239 9.39 9.91 -15.61
CA ILE A 239 10.08 10.06 -14.32
C ILE A 239 11.27 9.11 -14.16
N VAL A 240 11.24 7.92 -14.77
CA VAL A 240 12.34 6.95 -14.71
C VAL A 240 13.41 7.24 -15.76
N GLY A 241 13.04 7.88 -16.86
CA GLY A 241 13.98 8.31 -17.91
C GLY A 241 14.61 9.69 -17.69
N ALA A 242 14.28 10.40 -16.61
CA ALA A 242 14.81 11.70 -16.22
C ALA A 242 15.62 11.60 -14.92
#